data_AF-A0A963QNC8-F1
#
_entry.id   AF-A0A963QNC8-F1
#
_cell.length_a   1.000
_cell.length_b   1.000
_cell.length_c   1.000
_cell.angle_alpha   90.00
_cell.angle_beta   90.00
_cell.angle_gamma   90.00
#
_symmetry.space_group_name_H-M   'P 1'
#
loop_
_entity.id
_entity.type
_entity.pdbx_description
1 polymer ?
#
loop_
_entity_poly.entity_id
_entity_poly.type
_entity_poly.pdbx_seq_one_letter_code
_entity_poly.pdbx_strand_id
1 'polypeptide(L)' 'MNWKTDLRAADLGGDVRLELTCKRCGAVRFLSPDAILARPVGKHLYLDQVEARARCRQRG' A
#
# COMPACT_ATOMS: atom_id res chain seq x y z
N MET A 1 15.51 -0.75 -12.14
CA MET A 1 14.30 0.00 -12.53
C MET A 1 13.09 -0.78 -12.03
N ASN A 2 12.44 -0.31 -10.97
CA ASN A 2 11.27 -0.96 -10.39
C ASN A 2 10.10 -0.01 -10.63
N TRP A 3 9.18 -0.35 -11.53
CA TRP A 3 8.03 0.50 -11.88
C TRP A 3 7.18 0.88 -10.65
N LYS A 4 7.25 0.09 -9.57
CA LYS A 4 6.63 0.37 -8.27
C LYS A 4 7.18 1.60 -7.54
N THR A 5 8.41 2.03 -7.82
CA THR A 5 8.95 3.27 -7.23
C THR A 5 8.55 4.51 -8.01
N ASP A 6 7.99 4.34 -9.21
CA ASP A 6 7.54 5.44 -10.08
C ASP A 6 6.03 5.68 -9.97
N LEU A 7 5.27 4.61 -9.78
CA LEU A 7 3.82 4.65 -9.60
C LEU A 7 3.40 5.06 -8.18
N ARG A 8 2.51 6.07 -8.12
CA ARG A 8 1.87 6.54 -6.88
C ARG A 8 0.59 5.79 -6.61
N ALA A 9 0.23 5.68 -5.33
CA ALA A 9 -1.06 5.12 -4.92
C ALA A 9 -2.26 5.90 -5.51
N ALA A 10 -2.09 7.18 -5.82
CA ALA A 10 -3.11 8.03 -6.45
C ALA A 10 -3.29 7.80 -7.95
N ASP A 11 -2.31 7.18 -8.61
CA ASP A 11 -2.35 6.90 -10.05
C ASP A 11 -3.10 5.58 -10.34
N LEU A 12 -3.28 4.75 -9.30
CA LEU A 12 -4.01 3.49 -9.38
C LEU A 12 -5.52 3.76 -9.43
N GLY A 13 -6.18 3.20 -10.44
CA GLY A 13 -7.64 3.15 -10.46
C GLY A 13 -8.18 2.30 -9.30
N GLY A 14 -9.36 2.65 -8.79
CA GLY A 14 -10.00 1.97 -7.64
C GLY A 14 -10.32 0.48 -7.85
N ASP A 15 -10.21 -0.03 -9.08
CA ASP A 15 -10.35 -1.45 -9.41
C ASP A 15 -9.07 -2.25 -9.09
N VAL A 16 -7.92 -1.58 -9.01
CA VAL A 16 -6.64 -2.21 -8.72
C VAL A 16 -6.55 -2.52 -7.23
N ARG A 17 -6.15 -3.74 -6.88
CA ARG A 17 -5.89 -4.14 -5.49
C ARG A 17 -4.41 -4.32 -5.27
N LEU A 18 -3.91 -3.72 -4.19
CA LEU A 18 -2.52 -3.84 -3.78
C LEU A 18 -2.34 -5.01 -2.86
N GLU A 19 -1.60 -6.01 -3.34
CA GLU A 19 -1.12 -7.09 -2.50
C GLU A 19 0.03 -6.58 -1.62
N LEU A 20 -0.20 -6.58 -0.31
CA LEU A 20 0.75 -6.13 0.70
C LEU A 20 1.02 -7.28 1.66
N THR A 21 2.28 -7.69 1.74
CA THR A 21 2.72 -8.68 2.74
C THR A 21 3.18 -7.97 3.99
N CYS A 22 2.55 -8.30 5.12
CA CYS A 22 2.96 -7.71 6.39
C CYS A 22 4.33 -8.25 6.82
N LYS A 23 5.33 -7.38 6.94
CA LYS A 23 6.67 -7.76 7.44
C LYS A 23 6.70 -8.20 8.91
N ARG A 24 5.60 -8.01 9.67
CA ARG A 24 5.53 -8.35 11.09
C ARG A 24 4.90 -9.72 11.36
N CYS A 25 3.82 -10.06 10.65
CA CYS A 25 3.12 -11.34 10.82
C CYS A 25 3.18 -12.25 9.59
N GLY A 26 3.77 -11.81 8.48
CA GLY A 26 3.83 -12.57 7.22
C GLY A 26 2.51 -12.66 6.46
N ALA A 27 1.40 -12.15 7.02
CA ALA A 27 0.10 -12.22 6.37
C ALA A 27 0.04 -11.32 5.13
N VAL A 28 -0.44 -11.89 4.04
CA VAL A 28 -0.77 -11.17 2.80
C VAL A 28 -2.14 -10.53 2.95
N ARG A 29 -2.25 -9.25 2.61
CA ARG A 29 -3.52 -8.50 2.59
C ARG A 29 -3.63 -7.71 1.32
N PHE A 30 -4.86 -7.64 0.81
CA PHE A 30 -5.19 -6.79 -0.33
C PHE A 30 -5.73 -5.46 0.19
N LEU A 31 -5.13 -4.35 -0.24
CA LEU A 31 -5.60 -3.01 0.06
C LEU A 31 -6.05 -2.32 -1.23
N SER A 32 -7.20 -1.67 -1.19
CA SER A 32 -7.60 -0.77 -2.27
C SER A 32 -6.85 0.56 -2.16
N PRO A 33 -6.50 1.21 -3.30
CA PRO A 33 -5.91 2.54 -3.35
C PRO A 33 -6.71 3.55 -2.53
N ASP A 34 -8.05 3.48 -2.57
CA ASP A 34 -8.96 4.32 -1.78
C ASP A 34 -8.67 4.28 -0.28
N ALA A 35 -8.34 3.12 0.28
CA ALA A 35 -8.01 2.99 1.69
C ALA A 35 -6.66 3.66 2.04
N ILE A 36 -5.76 3.76 1.06
CA ILE A 36 -4.48 4.47 1.19
C ILE A 36 -4.72 5.97 1.04
N LEU A 37 -5.48 6.38 0.03
CA LEU A 37 -5.83 7.76 -0.27
C LEU A 37 -6.69 8.42 0.82
N ALA A 38 -7.50 7.63 1.53
CA ALA A 38 -8.22 8.06 2.73
C ALA A 38 -7.28 8.58 3.84
N ARG A 39 -5.98 8.26 3.80
CA ARG A 39 -4.98 8.78 4.72
C ARG A 39 -4.38 10.06 4.13
N PRO A 40 -4.22 11.14 4.92
CA PRO A 40 -3.73 12.43 4.43
C PRO A 40 -2.35 12.36 3.76
N VAL A 41 -1.52 11.38 4.14
CA VAL A 41 -0.18 11.17 3.57
C VAL A 41 -0.19 10.18 2.39
N GLY A 42 -1.28 9.44 2.18
CA GLY A 42 -1.34 8.32 1.23
C GLY A 42 -1.20 8.71 -0.23
N LYS A 43 -1.73 9.88 -0.61
CA LYS A 43 -1.65 10.42 -1.99
C LYS A 43 -0.22 10.71 -2.48
N HIS A 44 0.72 10.89 -1.56
CA HIS A 44 2.13 11.15 -1.88
C HIS A 44 3.00 9.88 -1.78
N LEU A 45 2.42 8.75 -1.35
CA LEU A 45 3.16 7.51 -1.23
C LEU A 45 3.22 6.79 -2.58
N TYR A 46 4.43 6.34 -2.89
CA TYR A 46 4.69 5.38 -3.96
C TYR A 46 4.34 3.97 -3.50
N LEU A 47 4.05 3.07 -4.44
CA LEU A 47 3.69 1.68 -4.17
C LEU A 47 4.72 0.99 -3.25
N ASP A 48 6.01 1.14 -3.56
CA ASP A 48 7.09 0.60 -2.76
C ASP A 48 7.07 1.13 -1.31
N GLN A 49 6.75 2.42 -1.13
CA GLN A 49 6.64 3.00 0.22
C GLN A 49 5.39 2.51 0.96
N VAL A 50 4.30 2.23 0.24
CA VAL A 50 3.10 1.61 0.83
C VAL A 50 3.45 0.19 1.29
N GLU A 51 4.12 -0.62 0.47
CA GLU A 51 4.62 -1.96 0.80
C GLU A 51 5.59 -1.93 1.99
N ALA A 52 6.55 -1.00 2.00
CA ALA A 52 7.51 -0.84 3.09
C ALA A 52 6.85 -0.42 4.42
N ARG A 53 5.78 0.38 4.34
CA ARG A 53 4.99 0.81 5.51
C ARG A 53 3.84 -0.14 5.85
N ALA A 54 3.61 -1.19 5.06
CA ALA A 54 2.56 -2.17 5.28
C ALA A 54 2.85 -2.97 6.55
N ARG A 55 2.23 -2.51 7.64
CA ARG A 55 2.29 -3.15 8.95
C ARG A 55 0.88 -3.44 9.37
N CYS A 56 0.61 -4.68 9.74
CA CYS A 56 -0.65 -5.02 10.34
C CYS A 56 -0.80 -4.20 11.63
N ARG A 57 -2.02 -3.70 11.87
CA ARG A 57 -2.41 -3.16 13.19
C ARG A 57 -2.80 -4.31 14.12
N GLN A 58 -2.11 -5.46 14.03
CA GLN A 58 -2.33 -6.55 14.97
C GLN A 58 -1.83 -6.05 16.34
N ARG A 59 -2.79 -5.61 17.16
CA ARG A 59 -2.68 -5.70 18.61
C ARG A 59 -2.86 -7.19 18.90
N GLY A 60 -1.85 -7.80 19.53
CA GLY A 60 -1.84 -9.17 20.08
C GLY A 60 -2.80 -10.14 19.42
#